data_AF-A0A7V8ZCS5-F1
#
_entry.id   AF-A0A7V8ZCS5-F1
#
_cell.length_a   1.000
_cell.length_b   1.000
_cell.length_c   1.000
_cell.angle_alpha   90.00
_cell.angle_beta   90.00
_cell.angle_gamma   90.00
#
_symmetry.space_group_name_H-M   'P 1'
#
loop_
_entity.id
_entity.type
_entity.pdbx_description
1 polymer ?
#
loop_
_entity_poly.entity_id
_entity_poly.type
_entity_poly.pdbx_seq_one_letter_code
_entity_poly.pdbx_strand_id
1 'polypeptide(L)'
;MSQALDPPLVGHPRRDEHARVAELLYESATGLYGRFAGSRELALRGIEAALESPGNSVSLETVAVARIGSEAAGVMATFPVAEAGRRARRFVRIALRASPPRSRWRMWRANRAEARA
;
A
#
# COMPACT_ATOMS: atom_id res chain seq x y z
N MET A 1 9.95 33.67 5.68
CA MET A 1 8.68 33.86 4.95
C MET A 1 8.08 32.49 4.70
N SER A 2 7.07 32.10 5.47
CA SER A 2 6.35 30.84 5.24
C SER A 2 5.43 31.06 4.03
N GLN A 3 5.80 30.48 2.89
CA GLN A 3 4.90 30.44 1.74
C GLN A 3 3.75 29.54 2.17
N ALA A 4 2.53 30.08 2.26
CA ALA A 4 1.35 29.28 2.50
C ALA A 4 1.26 28.29 1.33
N LEU A 5 1.62 27.03 1.57
CA LEU A 5 1.41 25.98 0.59
C LEU A 5 -0.09 25.91 0.34
N ASP A 6 -0.50 26.06 -0.91
CA ASP A 6 -1.88 25.82 -1.28
C ASP A 6 -2.32 24.44 -0.74
N PRO A 7 -3.54 24.33 -0.20
CA PRO A 7 -4.00 23.07 0.35
C PRO A 7 -3.95 21.99 -0.74
N PRO A 8 -3.46 20.79 -0.42
CA PRO A 8 -3.30 19.76 -1.42
C PRO A 8 -4.65 19.34 -1.99
N LEU A 9 -4.71 19.18 -3.32
CA LEU A 9 -5.91 18.68 -3.99
C LEU A 9 -5.99 17.17 -3.82
N VAL A 10 -7.04 16.70 -3.14
CA VAL A 10 -7.27 15.27 -2.92
C VAL A 10 -8.14 14.70 -4.04
N GLY A 11 -7.73 13.57 -4.60
CA GLY A 11 -8.52 12.86 -5.61
C GLY A 11 -8.02 11.45 -5.87
N HIS A 12 -8.67 10.75 -6.80
CA HIS A 12 -8.24 9.41 -7.21
C HIS A 12 -6.86 9.43 -7.88
N PRO A 13 -6.06 8.35 -7.72
CA PRO A 13 -4.84 8.17 -8.50
C PRO A 13 -5.12 8.17 -10.00
N ARG A 14 -4.25 8.78 -10.78
CA ARG A 14 -4.21 8.64 -12.23
C ARG A 14 -3.40 7.41 -12.61
N ARG A 15 -3.64 6.88 -13.81
CA ARG A 15 -3.00 5.64 -14.28
C ARG A 15 -1.48 5.73 -14.34
N ASP A 16 -0.96 6.87 -14.77
CA ASP A 16 0.47 7.20 -14.84
C ASP A 16 1.11 7.42 -13.46
N GLU A 17 0.32 7.63 -12.41
CA GLU A 17 0.81 7.83 -11.04
C GLU A 17 0.93 6.53 -10.24
N HIS A 18 0.51 5.38 -10.77
CA HIS A 18 0.44 4.11 -10.01
C HIS A 18 1.78 3.71 -9.36
N ALA A 19 2.89 3.86 -10.08
CA ALA A 19 4.22 3.58 -9.54
C ALA A 19 4.55 4.51 -8.36
N ARG A 20 4.27 5.81 -8.52
CA ARG A 20 4.48 6.81 -7.46
C ARG A 20 3.57 6.56 -6.25
N VAL A 21 2.33 6.15 -6.47
CA VAL A 21 1.39 5.76 -5.42
C VAL A 21 1.92 4.55 -4.65
N ALA A 22 2.48 3.55 -5.33
CA ALA A 22 3.08 2.39 -4.67
C ALA A 22 4.29 2.77 -3.80
N GLU A 23 5.13 3.69 -4.27
CA GLU A 23 6.23 4.26 -3.48
C GLU A 23 5.71 5.00 -2.25
N LEU A 24 4.78 5.93 -2.42
CA LEU A 24 4.23 6.69 -1.30
C LEU A 24 3.56 5.78 -0.26
N LEU A 25 2.88 4.71 -0.69
CA LEU A 25 2.31 3.72 0.21
C LEU A 25 3.40 2.99 0.98
N TYR A 26 4.46 2.55 0.30
CA TYR A 26 5.62 1.95 0.96
C TYR A 26 6.23 2.89 2.00
N GLU A 27 6.47 4.15 1.65
CA GLU A 27 7.07 5.15 2.55
C GLU A 27 6.15 5.48 3.74
N SER A 28 4.82 5.45 3.57
CA SER A 28 3.85 5.72 4.65
C SER A 28 3.87 4.70 5.78
N ALA A 29 4.33 3.47 5.50
CA ALA A 29 4.36 2.38 6.47
C ALA A 29 5.51 1.40 6.17
N THR A 30 6.72 1.93 6.02
CA THR A 30 7.93 1.15 5.67
C THR A 30 8.15 -0.03 6.60
N GLY A 31 7.93 0.16 7.91
CA GLY A 31 8.03 -0.90 8.91
C GLY A 31 7.02 -2.03 8.70
N LEU A 32 5.79 -1.73 8.26
CA LEU A 32 4.78 -2.73 7.98
C LEU A 32 5.12 -3.49 6.69
N TYR A 33 5.35 -2.79 5.58
CA TYR A 33 5.59 -3.43 4.29
C TYR A 33 6.96 -4.12 4.19
N GLY A 34 8.00 -3.50 4.74
CA GLY A 34 9.36 -4.03 4.76
C GLY A 34 9.50 -5.32 5.59
N ARG A 35 8.76 -5.43 6.71
CA ARG A 35 8.78 -6.61 7.58
C ARG A 35 8.28 -7.86 6.86
N PHE A 36 7.39 -7.72 5.89
CA PHE A 36 6.83 -8.86 5.17
C PHE A 36 7.65 -9.20 3.92
N ALA A 37 8.02 -8.22 3.11
CA ALA A 37 8.53 -8.51 1.77
C ALA A 37 10.00 -8.97 1.73
N GLY A 38 10.80 -8.69 2.76
CA GLY A 38 12.22 -9.07 2.83
C GLY A 38 13.17 -8.21 1.98
N SER A 39 12.64 -7.35 1.09
CA SER A 39 13.34 -6.23 0.45
C SER A 39 12.34 -5.15 0.03
N ARG A 40 12.82 -3.92 -0.26
CA ARG A 40 11.98 -2.82 -0.74
C ARG A 40 11.33 -3.15 -2.08
N GLU A 41 12.09 -3.75 -3.00
CA GLU A 41 11.63 -4.11 -4.34
C GLU A 41 10.54 -5.17 -4.29
N LEU A 42 10.66 -6.14 -3.37
CA LEU A 42 9.62 -7.13 -3.13
C LEU A 42 8.36 -6.51 -2.54
N ALA A 43 8.51 -5.51 -1.67
CA ALA A 43 7.37 -4.81 -1.07
C ALA A 43 6.61 -4.03 -2.14
N LEU A 44 7.34 -3.27 -2.96
CA LEU A 44 6.76 -2.49 -4.06
C LEU A 44 6.02 -3.38 -5.05
N ARG A 45 6.60 -4.51 -5.47
CA ARG A 45 5.90 -5.48 -6.33
C ARG A 45 4.59 -5.99 -5.71
N GLY A 46 4.58 -6.22 -4.40
CA GLY A 46 3.38 -6.64 -3.68
C GLY A 46 2.31 -5.54 -3.62
N ILE A 47 2.74 -4.30 -3.42
CA ILE A 47 1.87 -3.11 -3.39
C ILE A 47 1.30 -2.84 -4.78
N GLU A 48 2.12 -2.84 -5.83
CA GLU A 48 1.70 -2.66 -7.23
C GLU A 48 0.64 -3.70 -7.64
N ALA A 49 0.89 -4.98 -7.37
CA ALA A 49 -0.08 -6.04 -7.65
C ALA A 49 -1.39 -5.88 -6.86
N ALA A 50 -1.32 -5.34 -5.64
CA ALA A 50 -2.48 -5.07 -4.82
C ALA A 50 -3.24 -3.80 -5.25
N LEU A 51 -2.55 -2.78 -5.77
CA LEU A 51 -3.16 -1.53 -6.22
C LEU A 51 -4.23 -1.81 -7.29
N GLU A 52 -3.89 -2.66 -8.26
CA GLU A 52 -4.78 -3.04 -9.39
C GLU A 52 -5.85 -4.08 -9.02
N SER A 53 -5.68 -4.76 -7.88
CA SER A 53 -6.61 -5.80 -7.43
C SER A 53 -7.68 -5.20 -6.50
N PRO A 54 -8.98 -5.23 -6.80
CA PRO A 54 -10.00 -4.60 -5.95
C PRO A 54 -10.12 -5.22 -4.55
N GLY A 55 -10.93 -4.63 -3.68
CA GLY A 55 -11.35 -5.20 -2.38
C GLY A 55 -10.26 -5.50 -1.36
N ASN A 56 -9.10 -4.85 -1.45
CA ASN A 56 -8.03 -4.95 -0.45
C ASN A 56 -7.76 -3.59 0.21
N SER A 57 -6.76 -3.51 1.09
CA SER A 57 -6.50 -2.31 1.90
C SER A 57 -5.75 -1.21 1.15
N VAL A 58 -5.16 -1.50 0.01
CA VAL A 58 -4.36 -0.54 -0.80
C VAL A 58 -4.80 -0.50 -2.26
N SER A 59 -6.00 -1.00 -2.57
CA SER A 59 -6.55 -0.98 -3.92
C SER A 59 -6.96 0.42 -4.36
N LEU A 60 -7.03 0.67 -5.67
CA LEU A 60 -7.46 1.96 -6.23
C LEU A 60 -8.84 2.45 -5.73
N GLU A 61 -9.75 1.53 -5.39
CA GLU A 61 -11.07 1.87 -4.78
C GLU A 61 -10.96 2.52 -3.39
N THR A 62 -9.85 2.33 -2.69
CA THR A 62 -9.62 2.82 -1.33
C THR A 62 -8.57 3.93 -1.27
N VAL A 63 -7.74 4.04 -2.31
CA VAL A 63 -6.61 4.96 -2.31
C VAL A 63 -7.01 6.33 -2.86
N ALA A 64 -6.63 7.38 -2.14
CA ALA A 64 -6.67 8.75 -2.58
C ALA A 64 -5.26 9.35 -2.55
N VAL A 65 -5.00 10.29 -3.45
CA VAL A 65 -3.72 11.01 -3.60
C VAL A 65 -3.95 12.47 -3.26
N ALA A 66 -3.06 13.01 -2.43
CA ALA A 66 -2.94 14.44 -2.16
C ALA A 66 -1.90 15.04 -3.11
N ARG A 67 -2.31 16.03 -3.92
CA ARG A 67 -1.44 16.66 -4.93
C ARG A 67 -1.04 18.08 -4.57
N ILE A 68 0.22 18.40 -4.83
CA ILE A 68 0.74 19.77 -4.84
C ILE A 68 1.12 20.08 -6.28
N GLY A 69 0.37 20.97 -6.93
CA GLY A 69 0.47 21.16 -8.39
C GLY A 69 0.12 19.88 -9.15
N SER A 70 1.03 19.41 -10.01
CA SER A 70 0.89 18.16 -10.76
C SER A 70 1.49 16.94 -10.05
N GLU A 71 2.13 17.11 -8.90
CA GLU A 71 2.85 16.04 -8.21
C GLU A 71 1.96 15.35 -7.17
N ALA A 72 1.93 14.02 -7.21
CA ALA A 72 1.43 13.19 -6.12
C ALA A 72 2.42 13.27 -4.93
N ALA A 73 2.07 14.09 -3.95
CA ALA A 73 2.91 14.37 -2.78
C ALA A 73 2.53 13.51 -1.56
N GLY A 74 1.30 12.99 -1.51
CA GLY A 74 0.83 12.15 -0.42
C GLY A 74 -0.19 11.12 -0.87
N VAL A 75 -0.35 10.08 -0.06
CA VAL A 75 -1.29 9.00 -0.31
C VAL A 75 -2.02 8.62 0.97
N MET A 76 -3.28 8.26 0.84
CA MET A 76 -4.10 7.73 1.91
C MET A 76 -4.88 6.53 1.40
N ALA A 77 -4.94 5.47 2.20
CA ALA A 77 -5.90 4.39 2.01
C ALA A 77 -7.04 4.55 3.03
N THR A 78 -8.27 4.62 2.53
CA THR A 78 -9.46 4.87 3.35
C THR A 78 -10.55 3.86 3.03
N PHE A 79 -11.15 3.28 4.07
CA PHE A 79 -12.25 2.32 4.00
C PHE A 79 -12.91 2.18 5.38
N PRO A 80 -14.16 1.68 5.48
CA PRO A 80 -14.81 1.47 6.78
C PRO A 80 -14.02 0.49 7.65
N VAL A 81 -13.83 0.82 8.93
CA VAL A 81 -13.02 0.03 9.87
C VAL A 81 -13.49 -1.43 10.01
N ALA A 82 -14.80 -1.67 9.87
CA ALA A 82 -15.40 -3.02 9.88
C ALA A 82 -14.82 -3.95 8.80
N GLU A 83 -14.23 -3.39 7.73
CA GLU A 83 -13.67 -4.16 6.62
C GLU A 83 -12.17 -4.43 6.76
N ALA A 84 -11.51 -3.85 7.77
CA ALA A 84 -10.05 -3.85 7.89
C ALA A 84 -9.44 -5.26 7.84
N GLY A 85 -9.97 -6.19 8.62
CA GLY A 85 -9.48 -7.58 8.64
C GLY A 85 -9.66 -8.29 7.29
N ARG A 86 -10.80 -8.11 6.62
CA ARG A 86 -11.08 -8.72 5.30
C ARG A 86 -10.13 -8.19 4.23
N ARG A 87 -9.96 -6.86 4.19
CA ARG A 87 -9.11 -6.15 3.22
C ARG A 87 -7.64 -6.47 3.41
N ALA A 88 -7.14 -6.44 4.65
CA ALA A 88 -5.76 -6.80 4.99
C ALA A 88 -5.42 -8.25 4.62
N ARG A 89 -6.31 -9.21 4.93
CA ARG A 89 -6.11 -10.62 4.53
C ARG A 89 -6.09 -10.80 3.01
N ARG A 90 -6.82 -9.97 2.26
CA ARG A 90 -6.77 -10.01 0.79
C ARG A 90 -5.46 -9.43 0.27
N PHE A 91 -5.01 -8.29 0.81
CA PHE A 91 -3.70 -7.70 0.51
C PHE A 91 -2.57 -8.71 0.71
N VAL A 92 -2.50 -9.36 1.88
CA VAL A 92 -1.46 -10.36 2.18
C VAL A 92 -1.50 -11.53 1.18
N ARG A 93 -2.69 -12.03 0.80
CA ARG A 93 -2.83 -13.09 -0.20
C ARG A 93 -2.31 -12.68 -1.58
N ILE A 94 -2.55 -11.44 -1.99
CA ILE A 94 -2.04 -10.90 -3.27
C ILE A 94 -0.52 -10.74 -3.20
N ALA A 95 0.00 -10.10 -2.16
CA ALA A 95 1.43 -9.88 -1.96
C ALA A 95 2.23 -11.21 -1.88
N LEU A 96 1.66 -12.24 -1.23
CA LEU A 96 2.25 -13.59 -1.20
C LEU A 96 2.33 -14.23 -2.59
N ARG A 97 1.31 -14.04 -3.44
CA ARG A 97 1.30 -14.57 -4.81
C ARG A 97 2.34 -13.88 -5.68
N ALA A 98 2.51 -12.57 -5.52
CA ALA A 98 3.53 -11.77 -6.19
C ALA A 98 4.97 -12.06 -5.70
N SER A 99 5.11 -12.70 -4.54
CA SER A 99 6.41 -13.00 -3.93
C SER A 99 7.03 -14.31 -4.44
N PRO A 100 8.36 -14.37 -4.62
CA PRO A 100 9.09 -15.60 -4.95
C PRO A 100 8.86 -16.75 -3.95
N PRO A 101 8.96 -18.03 -4.36
CA PRO A 101 8.64 -19.17 -3.49
C PRO A 101 9.39 -19.22 -2.15
N ARG A 102 10.66 -18.77 -2.12
CA ARG A 102 11.49 -18.76 -0.91
C ARG A 102 11.15 -17.63 0.08
N SER A 103 10.56 -16.52 -0.38
CA SER A 103 10.13 -15.41 0.49
C SER A 103 8.73 -15.63 1.06
N ARG A 104 7.88 -16.44 0.39
CA ARG A 104 6.55 -16.84 0.88
C ARG A 104 6.59 -17.47 2.27
N TRP A 105 7.58 -18.32 2.54
CA TRP A 105 7.76 -18.94 3.86
C TRP A 105 8.07 -17.93 4.96
N ARG A 106 8.86 -16.87 4.69
CA ARG A 106 9.15 -15.81 5.66
C ARG A 106 7.91 -14.96 5.96
N MET A 107 7.21 -14.51 4.92
CA MET A 107 5.95 -13.76 5.06
C MET A 107 4.90 -14.54 5.86
N TRP A 108 4.75 -15.84 5.57
CA TRP A 108 3.78 -16.69 6.24
C TRP A 108 4.08 -16.85 7.74
N ARG A 109 5.35 -17.02 8.13
CA ARG A 109 5.74 -17.08 9.55
C ARG A 109 5.45 -15.76 10.28
N ALA A 110 5.72 -14.62 9.65
CA ALA A 110 5.47 -13.31 10.24
C ALA A 110 3.97 -13.05 10.47
N ASN A 111 3.11 -13.37 9.50
CA ASN A 111 1.65 -13.16 9.61
C ASN A 111 0.96 -14.12 10.60
N ARG A 112 1.54 -15.32 10.86
CA ARG A 112 0.99 -16.27 11.83
C ARG A 112 1.16 -15.84 13.29
N ALA A 113 2.19 -15.03 13.58
CA ALA A 113 2.46 -14.57 14.94
C ALA A 113 1.44 -13.51 15.40
N GLU A 114 1.00 -12.64 14.50
CA GLU A 114 0.00 -11.60 14.80
C GLU A 114 -1.44 -12.14 14.86
N ALA A 115 -1.75 -13.24 14.17
CA ALA A 115 -3.09 -13.86 14.24
C ALA A 115 -3.37 -14.60 15.57
N ARG A 116 -2.39 -14.67 16.48
CA ARG A 116 -2.49 -15.32 17.80
C ARG A 116 -2.38 -14.34 18.98
N ALA A 117 -2.17 -13.05 18.70
CA ALA A 117 -2.23 -11.96 19.68
C ALA A 117 -3.59 -11.28 19.60
#